data_AF-A4WLG4-F1
#
_entry.id   AF-A4WLG4-F1
#
_cell.length_a   1.000
_cell.length_b   1.000
_cell.length_c   1.000
_cell.angle_alpha   90.00
_cell.angle_beta   90.00
_cell.angle_gamma   90.00
#
_symmetry.space_group_name_H-M   'P 1'
#
loop_
_entity.id
_entity.type
_entity.pdbx_description
1 polymer ?
#
loop_
_entity_poly.entity_id
_entity_poly.type
_entity_poly.pdbx_seq_one_letter_code
_entity_poly.pdbx_strand_id
1 'polypeptide(L)'
;MEVDYIIERLGPYLGGIDVEKVREALRREHVGVERVLGIEIEEGPSVEELECVRIRSFAEHYAEEEKKLRALYNELRALGISPSDMAQLRGKIRAARRRARMYREMLKKCQGRSVTSSFSPQS
;
A
#
# COMPACT_ATOMS: atom_id res chain seq x y z
N MET A 1 8.44 7.24 -31.07
CA MET A 1 7.36 7.18 -32.07
C MET A 1 6.16 8.07 -31.71
N GLU A 2 5.85 8.36 -30.44
CA GLU A 2 4.73 9.26 -30.09
C GLU A 2 5.00 10.76 -30.29
N VAL A 3 6.20 11.24 -29.98
CA VAL A 3 6.53 12.68 -30.06
C VAL A 3 6.49 13.20 -31.50
N ASP A 4 7.01 12.43 -32.45
CA ASP A 4 7.02 12.82 -33.87
C ASP A 4 5.57 12.87 -34.44
N TYR A 5 4.68 11.99 -33.97
CA TYR A 5 3.25 11.99 -34.33
C TYR A 5 2.50 13.22 -33.79
N ILE A 6 2.79 13.63 -32.55
CA ILE A 6 2.19 14.84 -31.94
C ILE A 6 2.62 16.09 -32.71
N ILE A 7 3.90 16.17 -33.11
CA ILE A 7 4.45 17.30 -33.88
C ILE A 7 3.83 17.37 -35.29
N GLU A 8 3.72 16.25 -36.01
CA GLU A 8 3.12 16.26 -37.36
C GLU A 8 1.63 16.64 -37.32
N ARG A 9 0.90 16.21 -36.27
CA ARG A 9 -0.54 16.41 -36.16
C ARG A 9 -0.92 17.78 -35.58
N LEU A 10 -0.16 18.30 -34.61
CA LEU A 10 -0.43 19.56 -33.92
C LEU A 10 0.44 20.72 -34.41
N GLY A 11 1.51 20.45 -35.16
CA GLY A 11 2.41 21.44 -35.76
C GLY A 11 1.71 22.64 -36.44
N PRO A 12 0.61 22.44 -37.19
CA PRO A 12 -0.14 23.55 -37.79
C PRO A 12 -0.78 24.51 -36.77
N TYR A 13 -1.06 24.04 -35.54
CA TYR A 13 -1.65 24.83 -34.45
C TYR A 13 -0.58 25.48 -33.55
N LEU A 14 0.69 25.10 -33.68
CA LEU A 14 1.82 25.60 -32.90
C LEU A 14 2.47 26.85 -33.52
N GLY A 15 1.67 27.74 -34.10
CA GLY A 15 2.13 28.92 -34.85
C GLY A 15 3.19 29.74 -34.10
N GLY A 16 4.44 29.65 -34.55
CA GLY A 16 5.58 30.40 -34.02
C GLY A 16 6.37 29.73 -32.89
N ILE A 17 6.04 28.49 -32.51
CA ILE A 17 6.77 27.75 -31.47
C ILE A 17 7.87 26.90 -32.12
N ASP A 18 9.10 27.07 -31.64
CA ASP A 18 10.28 26.31 -32.08
C ASP A 18 10.13 24.83 -31.68
N VAL A 19 9.82 24.00 -32.68
CA VAL A 19 9.51 22.59 -32.53
C VAL A 19 10.67 21.79 -31.93
N GLU A 20 11.92 22.17 -32.21
CA GLU A 20 13.09 21.48 -31.65
C GLU A 20 13.27 21.80 -30.16
N LYS A 21 12.96 23.03 -29.72
CA LYS A 21 12.89 23.36 -28.28
C LYS A 21 11.79 22.58 -27.56
N VAL A 22 10.63 22.43 -28.17
CA VAL A 22 9.54 21.62 -27.61
C VAL A 22 9.95 20.16 -27.51
N ARG A 23 10.64 19.64 -28.53
CA ARG A 23 11.16 18.26 -28.56
C ARG A 23 12.21 18.03 -27.48
N GLU A 24 13.13 18.96 -27.27
CA GLU A 24 14.11 18.87 -26.17
C GLU A 24 13.46 18.97 -24.79
N ALA A 25 12.47 19.85 -24.61
CA ALA A 25 11.72 19.97 -23.35
C ALA A 25 10.96 18.68 -23.02
N LEU A 26 10.24 18.11 -23.99
CA LEU A 26 9.48 16.86 -23.82
C LEU A 26 10.39 15.63 -23.66
N ARG A 27 11.61 15.64 -24.21
CA ARG A 27 12.60 14.57 -23.98
C ARG A 27 13.25 14.65 -22.60
N ARG A 28 13.35 15.85 -22.00
CA ARG A 28 13.92 16.03 -20.65
C ARG A 28 12.93 15.69 -19.55
N GLU A 29 11.64 15.92 -19.77
CA GLU A 29 10.58 15.59 -18.81
C GLU A 29 9.64 14.53 -19.41
N HIS A 30 9.92 13.25 -19.10
CA HIS A 30 9.12 12.11 -19.57
C HIS A 30 7.62 12.23 -19.21
N VAL A 31 7.30 13.00 -18.16
CA VAL A 31 5.96 13.27 -17.63
C VAL A 31 5.18 14.31 -18.46
N GLY A 32 5.87 15.11 -19.29
CA GLY A 32 5.25 16.20 -20.05
C GLY A 32 4.32 15.70 -21.15
N VAL A 33 4.64 14.55 -21.77
CA VAL A 33 3.83 13.96 -22.86
C VAL A 33 2.51 13.40 -22.34
N GLU A 34 2.52 12.76 -21.18
CA GLU A 34 1.34 12.11 -20.57
C GLU A 34 0.32 13.15 -20.10
N ARG A 35 0.81 14.26 -19.53
CA ARG A 35 -0.01 15.43 -19.14
C ARG A 35 -0.70 16.11 -20.32
N VAL A 36 0.00 16.23 -21.46
CA VAL A 36 -0.55 16.83 -22.69
C VAL A 36 -1.62 15.94 -23.32
N LEU A 37 -1.50 14.62 -23.15
CA LEU A 37 -2.48 13.64 -23.63
C LEU A 37 -3.65 13.42 -22.65
N GLY A 38 -3.71 14.14 -21.52
CA GLY A 38 -4.77 13.99 -20.53
C GLY A 38 -4.76 12.64 -19.80
N ILE A 39 -3.61 11.95 -19.81
CA ILE A 39 -3.42 10.71 -19.07
C ILE A 39 -3.03 11.13 -17.65
N GLU A 40 -4.01 11.17 -16.76
CA GLU A 40 -3.74 11.18 -15.32
C GLU A 40 -3.09 9.85 -14.97
N ILE A 41 -1.76 9.84 -14.84
CA ILE A 41 -1.09 8.75 -14.14
C ILE A 41 -1.42 8.97 -12.67
N GLU A 42 -2.52 8.36 -12.23
CA GLU A 42 -2.63 8.01 -10.82
C GLU A 42 -1.42 7.12 -10.52
N GLU A 43 -0.42 7.66 -9.82
CA GLU A 43 0.62 6.85 -9.21
C GLU A 43 -0.11 5.85 -8.31
N GLY A 44 -0.28 4.61 -8.81
CA GLY A 44 -0.86 3.53 -8.04
C GLY A 44 -0.11 3.37 -6.72
N PRO A 45 -0.76 2.84 -5.66
CA PRO A 45 -0.15 2.75 -4.34
C PRO A 45 1.22 2.09 -4.45
N SER A 46 2.22 2.74 -3.86
CA SER A 46 3.59 2.25 -3.89
C SER A 46 3.65 0.83 -3.33
N VAL A 47 4.63 0.04 -3.76
CA VAL A 47 4.82 -1.34 -3.26
C VAL A 47 4.89 -1.35 -1.72
N GLU A 48 5.50 -0.32 -1.11
CA GLU A 48 5.57 -0.17 0.34
C GLU A 48 4.19 0.04 0.98
N GLU A 49 3.31 0.84 0.37
CA GLU A 49 1.93 1.05 0.84
C GLU A 49 1.10 -0.23 0.76
N LEU A 50 1.23 -0.99 -0.34
CA LEU A 50 0.57 -2.29 -0.51
C LEU A 50 1.04 -3.30 0.55
N GLU A 51 2.34 -3.31 0.86
CA GLU A 51 2.87 -4.14 1.94
C GLU A 51 2.30 -3.75 3.31
N CYS A 52 2.16 -2.45 3.57
CA CYS A 52 1.58 -1.95 4.81
C CYS A 52 0.09 -2.26 4.95
N VAL A 53 -0.68 -2.18 3.87
CA VAL A 53 -2.08 -2.63 3.83
C VAL A 53 -2.15 -4.14 4.11
N ARG A 54 -1.28 -4.94 3.50
CA ARG A 54 -1.20 -6.39 3.72
C ARG A 54 -0.87 -6.73 5.18
N ILE A 55 0.12 -6.05 5.78
CA ILE A 55 0.49 -6.22 7.20
C ILE A 55 -0.68 -5.87 8.12
N ARG A 56 -1.40 -4.78 7.84
CA ARG A 56 -2.60 -4.38 8.59
C ARG A 56 -3.68 -5.46 8.55
N SER A 57 -3.99 -5.97 7.35
CA SER A 57 -4.95 -7.05 7.16
C SER A 57 -4.58 -8.30 7.96
N PHE A 58 -3.31 -8.70 7.98
CA PHE A 58 -2.86 -9.84 8.80
C PHE A 58 -2.98 -9.56 10.30
N ALA A 59 -2.63 -8.36 10.76
CA ALA A 59 -2.76 -7.99 12.17
C ALA A 59 -4.20 -8.08 12.65
N GLU A 60 -5.15 -7.59 11.85
CA GLU A 60 -6.59 -7.64 12.13
C GLU A 60 -7.11 -9.08 12.08
N HIS A 61 -6.75 -9.84 11.05
CA HIS A 61 -7.16 -11.23 10.90
C HIS A 61 -6.78 -12.08 12.12
N TYR A 62 -5.51 -12.02 12.55
CA TYR A 62 -5.05 -12.82 13.70
C TYR A 62 -5.60 -12.33 15.04
N ALA A 63 -5.94 -11.04 15.16
CA ALA A 63 -6.60 -10.52 16.34
C ALA A 63 -8.05 -11.05 16.44
N GLU A 64 -8.76 -11.08 15.32
CA GLU A 64 -10.13 -11.60 15.27
C GLU A 64 -10.15 -13.13 15.43
N GLU A 65 -9.18 -13.84 14.87
CA GLU A 65 -8.97 -15.27 15.11
C GLU A 65 -8.74 -15.55 16.61
N GLU A 66 -7.87 -14.78 17.28
CA GLU A 66 -7.67 -14.92 18.73
C GLU A 66 -8.98 -14.72 19.51
N LYS A 67 -9.77 -13.72 19.15
CA LYS A 67 -11.06 -13.41 19.79
C LYS A 67 -12.04 -14.57 19.64
N LYS A 68 -12.20 -15.10 18.42
CA LYS A 68 -13.08 -16.24 18.14
C LYS A 68 -12.66 -17.50 18.89
N LEU A 69 -11.37 -17.82 18.88
CA LEU A 69 -10.85 -19.00 19.59
C LEU A 69 -11.01 -18.87 21.12
N ARG A 70 -10.88 -17.67 21.67
CA ARG A 70 -11.14 -17.42 23.10
C ARG A 70 -12.63 -17.55 23.45
N ALA A 71 -13.52 -17.04 22.60
CA ALA A 71 -14.96 -17.21 22.78
C ALA A 71 -15.33 -18.69 22.83
N LEU A 72 -14.87 -19.47 21.84
CA LEU A 72 -15.03 -20.91 21.81
C LEU A 72 -14.49 -21.60 23.06
N TYR A 73 -13.29 -21.23 23.53
CA TYR A 73 -12.72 -21.79 24.76
C TYR A 73 -13.61 -21.53 25.98
N ASN A 74 -14.20 -20.33 26.09
CA ASN A 74 -15.08 -19.99 27.19
C ASN A 74 -16.42 -20.73 27.12
N GLU A 75 -16.99 -20.90 25.92
CA GLU A 75 -18.20 -21.68 25.69
C GLU A 75 -17.99 -23.16 26.07
N LEU A 76 -16.91 -23.78 25.58
CA LEU A 76 -16.59 -25.17 25.90
C LEU A 76 -16.32 -25.37 27.41
N ARG A 77 -15.68 -24.39 28.05
CA ARG A 77 -15.48 -24.41 29.50
C ARG A 77 -16.81 -24.28 30.26
N ALA A 78 -17.75 -23.46 29.78
CA ALA A 78 -19.08 -23.34 30.37
C ALA A 78 -19.90 -24.63 30.21
N LEU A 79 -19.66 -25.39 29.13
CA LEU A 79 -20.21 -26.73 28.90
C LEU A 79 -19.54 -27.83 29.75
N GLY A 80 -18.58 -27.49 30.61
CA GLY A 80 -17.93 -28.43 31.53
C GLY A 80 -16.77 -29.22 30.93
N ILE A 81 -16.29 -28.86 29.73
CA ILE A 81 -15.12 -29.52 29.12
C ILE A 81 -13.86 -29.15 29.90
N SER A 82 -12.99 -30.15 30.14
CA SER A 82 -11.79 -29.94 30.94
C SER A 82 -10.74 -29.09 30.20
N PRO A 83 -9.96 -28.26 30.90
CA PRO A 83 -8.85 -27.52 30.29
C PRO A 83 -7.75 -28.39 29.67
N SER A 84 -7.63 -29.66 30.08
CA SER A 84 -6.70 -30.65 29.49
C SER A 84 -7.15 -31.06 28.10
N ASP A 85 -8.45 -31.31 27.90
CA ASP A 85 -9.00 -31.71 26.60
C ASP A 85 -8.90 -30.56 25.58
N MET A 86 -8.93 -29.31 26.08
CA MET A 86 -8.76 -28.10 25.27
C MET A 86 -7.31 -27.64 25.09
N ALA A 87 -6.31 -28.48 25.41
CA ALA A 87 -4.89 -28.10 25.31
C ALA A 87 -4.51 -27.62 23.90
N GLN A 88 -5.02 -28.28 22.84
CA GLN A 88 -4.78 -27.86 21.46
C GLN A 88 -5.41 -26.49 21.15
N LEU A 89 -6.63 -26.23 21.62
CA LEU A 89 -7.31 -24.94 21.45
C LEU A 89 -6.51 -23.81 22.14
N ARG A 90 -6.02 -24.06 23.36
CA ARG A 90 -5.11 -23.12 24.04
C ARG A 90 -3.82 -22.87 23.25
N GLY A 91 -3.27 -23.91 22.61
CA GLY A 91 -2.13 -23.79 21.70
C GLY A 91 -2.42 -22.84 20.53
N LYS A 92 -3.58 -23.03 19.88
CA LYS A 92 -4.04 -22.16 18.78
C LYS A 92 -4.25 -20.71 19.22
N ILE A 93 -4.89 -20.47 20.38
CA ILE A 93 -5.06 -19.13 20.95
C ILE A 93 -3.69 -18.45 21.15
N ARG A 94 -2.71 -19.16 21.71
CA ARG A 94 -1.36 -18.62 21.89
C ARG A 94 -0.67 -18.33 20.57
N ALA A 95 -0.84 -19.18 19.56
CA ALA A 95 -0.28 -18.97 18.24
C ALA A 95 -0.88 -17.73 17.54
N ALA A 96 -2.21 -17.61 17.54
CA ALA A 96 -2.92 -16.45 17.00
C ALA A 96 -2.48 -15.15 17.70
N ARG A 97 -2.41 -15.16 19.05
CA ARG A 97 -1.91 -14.02 19.83
C ARG A 97 -0.49 -13.62 19.45
N ARG A 98 0.43 -14.60 19.29
CA ARG A 98 1.81 -14.33 18.89
C ARG A 98 1.89 -13.70 17.50
N ARG A 99 1.13 -14.22 16.54
CA ARG A 99 1.06 -13.68 15.18
C ARG A 99 0.49 -12.26 15.17
N ALA A 100 -0.62 -12.02 15.88
CA ALA A 100 -1.22 -10.69 16.00
C ALA A 100 -0.22 -9.67 16.58
N ARG A 101 0.54 -10.04 17.62
CA ARG A 101 1.60 -9.18 18.18
C ARG A 101 2.71 -8.89 17.16
N MET A 102 3.20 -9.92 16.47
CA MET A 102 4.24 -9.78 15.46
C MET A 102 3.82 -8.80 14.35
N TYR A 103 2.63 -8.98 13.77
CA TYR A 103 2.14 -8.10 12.71
C TYR A 103 1.84 -6.68 13.21
N ARG A 104 1.40 -6.50 14.47
CA ARG A 104 1.28 -5.16 15.07
C ARG A 104 2.62 -4.46 15.22
N GLU A 105 3.68 -5.17 15.63
CA GLU A 105 5.03 -4.59 15.68
C GLU A 105 5.53 -4.22 14.28
N MET A 106 5.24 -5.02 13.26
CA MET A 106 5.54 -4.68 11.87
C MET A 106 4.75 -3.44 11.42
N LEU A 107 3.48 -3.32 11.80
CA LEU A 107 2.63 -2.18 11.45
C LEU A 107 3.16 -0.85 12.01
N LYS A 108 3.83 -0.85 13.18
CA LYS A 108 4.48 0.37 13.70
C LYS A 108 5.52 0.94 12.74
N LYS A 109 6.21 0.08 11.97
CA LYS A 109 7.20 0.51 10.96
C LYS A 109 6.53 1.22 9.79
N CYS A 110 5.30 0.83 9.44
CA CYS A 110 4.48 1.53 8.45
C CYS A 110 4.02 2.91 8.93
N GLN A 111 3.76 3.07 10.23
CA GLN A 111 3.35 4.35 10.81
C GLN A 111 4.53 5.32 10.97
N GLY A 112 5.74 4.82 11.26
CA GLY A 112 6.94 5.64 11.43
C GLY A 112 7.56 6.19 10.14
N ARG A 113 7.29 5.57 8.98
CA ARG A 113 7.78 6.05 7.67
C ARG A 113 6.88 7.09 7.00
N SER A 114 5.61 7.20 7.41
CA SER A 114 4.66 8.17 6.85
C SER A 114 4.92 9.63 7.28
N VAL A 115 5.89 9.89 8.16
CA VAL A 115 6.18 11.23 8.70
C VAL A 115 7.41 11.88 8.04
N THR A 116 8.17 11.17 7.20
CA THR A 116 9.38 11.70 6.55
C THR A 116 9.18 12.20 5.12
N SER A 117 7.98 12.17 4.55
CA SER A 117 7.70 12.78 3.23
C SER A 117 7.35 14.28 3.30
N SER A 118 7.34 14.89 4.49
CA SER A 118 7.16 16.33 4.67
C SER A 118 8.43 17.00 5.23
N PHE A 119 9.55 16.87 4.53
CA PHE A 119 10.68 17.78 4.68
C PHE A 119 10.91 18.50 3.36
N SER A 120 10.19 19.60 3.18
CA SER A 120 10.46 20.58 2.13
C SER A 120 11.88 21.12 2.31
N PRO A 121 12.73 21.19 1.27
CA PRO A 121 13.96 21.94 1.34
C PRO A 121 13.59 23.43 1.30
N GLN A 122 13.71 24.13 2.43
CA GLN A 122 13.78 25.59 2.41
C GLN A 122 15.22 26.01 2.13
N SER A 123 15.28 26.97 1.22
CA SER A 123 16.42 27.61 0.57
C SER A 123 17.35 28.35 1.53
#